data_AF-A0A527ZST2-F1
#
_entry.id   AF-A0A527ZST2-F1
#
_cell.length_a   1.000
_cell.length_b   1.000
_cell.length_c   1.000
_cell.angle_alpha   90.00
_cell.angle_beta   90.00
_cell.angle_gamma   90.00
#
_symmetry.space_group_name_H-M   'P 1'
#
loop_
_entity.id
_entity.type
_entity.pdbx_description
1 polymer ?
#
loop_
_entity_poly.entity_id
_entity_poly.type
_entity_poly.pdbx_seq_one_letter_code
_entity_poly.pdbx_strand_id
1 'polypeptide(L)' 'MPRQKTQSDEQVLEAAHRLIHRHGPEALTFERLSKTCGLSGSTLVQRFKNKATLRQRTLLQAWDRLDEKTTRLAD' A
#
# COMPACT_ATOMS: atom_id res chain seq x y z
N MET A 1 -18.83 -12.42 -15.15
CA MET A 1 -18.41 -11.57 -14.01
C MET A 1 -17.51 -10.47 -14.55
N PRO A 2 -17.73 -9.18 -14.23
CA PRO A 2 -16.86 -8.12 -14.74
C PRO A 2 -15.44 -8.36 -14.19
N ARG A 3 -14.45 -8.39 -15.08
CA ARG A 3 -13.04 -8.56 -14.74
C ARG A 3 -12.65 -7.39 -13.85
N GLN A 4 -12.52 -7.61 -12.53
CA GLN A 4 -11.99 -6.58 -11.63
C GLN A 4 -10.65 -6.12 -12.20
N LYS A 5 -10.49 -4.81 -12.43
CA LYS A 5 -9.21 -4.23 -12.85
C LYS A 5 -8.17 -4.65 -11.81
N THR A 6 -7.18 -5.44 -12.21
CA THR A 6 -6.10 -5.89 -11.34
C THR A 6 -5.40 -4.67 -10.77
N GLN A 7 -5.45 -4.47 -9.45
CA GLN A 7 -4.71 -3.39 -8.80
C GLN A 7 -3.24 -3.74 -8.68
N SER A 8 -2.36 -2.84 -9.12
CA SER A 8 -0.91 -2.99 -9.04
C SER A 8 -0.43 -3.00 -7.58
N ASP A 9 0.78 -3.52 -7.32
CA ASP A 9 1.35 -3.49 -5.97
C ASP A 9 1.45 -2.05 -5.47
N GLU A 10 1.86 -1.13 -6.34
CA GLU A 10 1.98 0.29 -6.03
C GLU A 10 0.66 0.94 -5.59
N GLN A 11 -0.45 0.62 -6.27
CA GLN A 11 -1.78 1.13 -5.87
C GLN A 11 -2.19 0.63 -4.48
N VAL A 12 -1.84 -0.62 -4.15
CA VAL A 12 -2.12 -1.20 -2.83
C VAL A 12 -1.21 -0.60 -1.75
N LEU A 13 0.07 -0.40 -2.05
CA LEU A 13 1.03 0.22 -1.13
C LEU A 13 0.66 1.68 -0.84
N GLU A 14 0.18 2.41 -1.84
CA GLU A 14 -0.33 3.77 -1.66
C GLU A 14 -1.59 3.78 -0.76
N ALA A 15 -2.50 2.81 -0.92
CA ALA A 15 -3.64 2.68 0.00
C ALA A 15 -3.19 2.33 1.44
N ALA A 16 -2.18 1.49 1.59
CA ALA A 16 -1.57 1.17 2.87
C ALA A 16 -0.91 2.41 3.50
N HIS A 17 -0.21 3.22 2.72
CA HIS A 17 0.43 4.45 3.19
C HIS A 17 -0.62 5.44 3.72
N ARG A 18 -1.73 5.64 2.99
CA ARG A 18 -2.84 6.48 3.49
C ARG A 18 -3.43 5.98 4.81
N LEU A 19 -3.52 4.67 4.99
CA LEU A 19 -4.01 4.07 6.24
C LEU A 19 -3.06 4.36 7.41
N ILE A 20 -1.75 4.19 7.19
CA ILE A 20 -0.70 4.54 8.17
C ILE A 20 -0.75 6.02 8.50
N HIS A 21 -0.82 6.89 7.49
CA HIS A 21 -0.81 8.32 7.66
C HIS A 21 -2.02 8.81 8.50
N ARG A 22 -3.21 8.23 8.28
CA ARG A 22 -4.43 8.64 8.96
C ARG A 22 -4.61 8.04 10.35
N HIS A 23 -4.16 6.81 10.57
CA HIS A 23 -4.50 6.04 11.77
C HIS A 23 -3.28 5.50 12.53
N GLY A 24 -2.07 5.86 12.11
CA GLY A 24 -0.82 5.36 12.64
C GLY A 24 -0.43 3.99 12.08
N PRO A 25 0.83 3.57 12.30
CA PRO A 25 1.39 2.35 11.70
C PRO A 25 0.70 1.07 12.15
N GLU A 26 0.17 1.03 13.37
CA GLU A 26 -0.49 -0.17 13.90
C GLU A 26 -1.86 -0.44 13.27
N ALA A 27 -2.45 0.57 12.62
CA ALA A 27 -3.65 0.40 11.82
C ALA A 27 -3.41 -0.48 10.58
N LEU A 28 -2.16 -0.64 10.13
CA LEU A 28 -1.84 -1.44 8.96
C LEU A 28 -2.02 -2.94 9.26
N THR A 29 -3.16 -3.46 8.83
CA THR A 29 -3.52 -4.88 8.89
C THR A 29 -4.04 -5.32 7.52
N PHE A 30 -3.89 -6.60 7.20
CA PHE A 30 -4.44 -7.14 5.95
C PHE A 30 -5.97 -6.98 5.88
N GLU A 31 -6.66 -7.01 7.01
CA GLU A 31 -8.11 -6.83 7.08
C GLU A 31 -8.55 -5.38 6.80
N ARG A 32 -7.87 -4.38 7.37
CA ARG A 32 -8.21 -2.97 7.09
C ARG A 32 -7.79 -2.60 5.67
N LEU A 33 -6.66 -3.13 5.20
CA LEU A 33 -6.20 -2.90 3.84
C LEU A 33 -7.12 -3.57 2.82
N SER A 34 -7.59 -4.80 3.05
CA SER A 34 -8.55 -5.49 2.16
C SER A 34 -9.84 -4.69 2.00
N LYS A 35 -10.38 -4.14 3.09
CA LYS A 35 -11.54 -3.23 3.07
C LYS A 35 -11.27 -1.95 2.28
N THR A 36 -10.03 -1.46 2.32
CA THR A 36 -9.62 -0.20 1.67
C THR A 36 -9.39 -0.37 0.17
N CYS A 37 -8.78 -1.48 -0.26
CA CYS A 37 -8.47 -1.72 -1.67
C CYS A 37 -9.44 -2.69 -2.36
N GLY A 38 -10.38 -3.32 -1.65
CA GLY A 38 -11.34 -4.26 -2.23
C GLY A 38 -10.74 -5.59 -2.68
N LEU A 39 -9.48 -5.88 -2.33
CA LEU A 39 -8.85 -7.19 -2.53
C LEU A 39 -9.10 -8.09 -1.33
N SER A 40 -9.11 -9.41 -1.53
CA SER A 40 -9.20 -10.34 -0.40
C SER A 40 -7.93 -10.30 0.47
N GLY A 41 -8.08 -10.62 1.76
CA GLY A 41 -6.94 -10.76 2.66
C GLY A 41 -5.93 -11.81 2.18
N SER A 42 -6.41 -12.93 1.61
CA SER A 42 -5.54 -13.98 1.06
C SER A 42 -4.72 -13.49 -0.14
N THR A 43 -5.30 -12.70 -1.04
CA THR A 43 -4.55 -12.08 -2.14
C THR A 43 -3.46 -11.15 -1.62
N LEU A 44 -3.74 -10.36 -0.57
CA LEU A 44 -2.73 -9.49 0.04
C LEU A 44 -1.60 -10.29 0.70
N VAL A 45 -1.92 -11.37 1.42
CA VAL A 45 -0.92 -12.26 2.03
C VAL A 45 -0.08 -12.95 0.96
N GLN A 46 -0.67 -13.41 -0.15
CA GLN A 46 0.09 -14.00 -1.26
C GLN A 46 1.11 -13.02 -1.87
N ARG A 47 0.70 -11.75 -2.03
CA ARG A 47 1.51 -10.68 -2.62
C ARG A 47 2.61 -10.16 -1.69
N PHE A 48 2.27 -9.92 -0.42
CA PHE A 48 3.15 -9.24 0.53
C PHE A 48 3.72 -10.15 1.63
N LYS A 49 3.33 -11.42 1.67
CA LYS A 49 3.76 -12.48 2.59
C LYS A 49 3.34 -12.28 4.04
N ASN A 50 3.70 -11.16 4.66
CA ASN A 50 3.41 -10.88 6.07
C ASN A 50 3.28 -9.36 6.35
N LYS A 51 2.81 -9.00 7.56
CA LYS A 51 2.60 -7.60 7.96
C LYS A 51 3.90 -6.78 7.96
N ALA A 52 5.03 -7.38 8.32
CA ALA A 52 6.32 -6.69 8.36
C ALA A 52 6.79 -6.30 6.94
N THR A 53 6.75 -7.23 5.99
CA THR A 53 7.08 -6.98 4.58
C THR A 53 6.12 -5.98 3.95
N LEU A 54 4.81 -6.06 4.24
CA LEU A 54 3.84 -5.06 3.78
C LEU A 54 4.21 -3.65 4.29
N ARG A 55 4.51 -3.53 5.59
CA ARG A 55 4.89 -2.25 6.21
C ARG A 55 6.18 -1.69 5.60
N GLN A 56 7.22 -2.52 5.47
CA GLN A 56 8.49 -2.12 4.87
C GLN A 56 8.29 -1.64 3.43
N ARG A 57 7.62 -2.42 2.58
CA ARG A 57 7.37 -2.03 1.18
C ARG A 57 6.53 -0.77 1.07
N THR A 58 5.60 -0.55 2.00
CA THR A 58 4.78 0.68 2.04
C THR A 58 5.64 1.90 2.33
N LEU A 59 6.55 1.80 3.30
CA LEU A 59 7.43 2.92 3.68
C LEU A 59 8.47 3.22 2.60
N LEU A 60 9.07 2.20 1.99
CA LEU A 60 10.02 2.39 0.87
C LEU A 60 9.34 3.08 -0.31
N GLN A 61 8.16 2.61 -0.72
CA GLN A 61 7.40 3.20 -1.81
C GLN A 61 6.98 4.66 -1.50
N ALA A 62 6.63 4.96 -0.24
CA ALA A 62 6.34 6.31 0.19
C ALA A 62 7.57 7.24 0.10
N TRP A 63 8.75 6.72 0.41
CA TRP A 63 10.02 7.41 0.28
C TRP A 63 10.34 7.70 -1.19
N ASP A 64 10.27 6.70 -2.06
CA ASP A 64 10.50 6.86 -3.50
C ASP A 64 9.60 7.96 -4.08
N ARG A 65 8.32 7.98 -3.66
CA ARG A 65 7.37 9.03 -4.07
C ARG A 65 7.68 10.41 -3.52
N LEU A 66 8.27 10.50 -2.33
CA LEU A 66 8.69 11.77 -1.77
C LEU A 66 9.86 12.32 -2.59
N ASP A 67 10.86 11.48 -2.85
CA ASP A 67 12.04 11.81 -3.65
C ASP A 67 11.63 12.28 -5.06
N GLU A 68 10.73 11.55 -5.74
CA GLU A 68 10.18 11.95 -7.05
C GLU A 68 9.46 13.32 -7.02
N LYS A 69 8.77 13.64 -5.92
CA LYS A 69 8.09 14.94 -5.78
C LYS A 69 9.09 16.07 -5.52
N THR A 70 10.12 15.81 -4.72
CA THR A 70 11.14 16.81 -4.42
C THR A 70 12.04 17.08 -5.62
N THR A 71 12.39 16.06 -6.41
CA THR A 71 13.15 16.25 -7.66
C THR A 71 12.38 17.12 -8.65
N ARG A 72 11.10 16.81 -8.89
CA ARG A 72 10.24 17.62 -9.77
C ARG A 72 10.00 19.06 -9.31
N LEU A 73 10.21 19.35 -8.03
CA LEU A 73 10.09 20.71 -7.49
C LEU A 73 11.40 21.50 -7.64
N ALA A 74 12.52 20.80 -7.73
CA ALA A 74 13.85 21.40 -7.91
C ALA A 74 14.16 21.73 -9.38
N ASP A 75 13.43 21.13 -10.32
CA ASP A 75 13.42 21.44 -11.76
C ASP A 75 12.63 22.73 -12.07
#